data_AF-A0A3D3CDX5-F1
#
_entry.id   AF-A0A3D3CDX5-F1
#
_cell.length_a   1.000
_cell.length_b   1.000
_cell.length_c   1.000
_cell.angle_alpha   90.00
_cell.angle_beta   90.00
_cell.angle_gamma   90.00
#
_symmetry.space_group_name_H-M   'P 1'
#
loop_
_entity.id
_entity.type
_entity.pdbx_description
1 polymer ?
#
loop_
_entity_poly.entity_id
_entity_poly.type
_entity_poly.pdbx_seq_one_letter_code
_entity_poly.pdbx_strand_id
1 'polypeptide(L)'
;DVKYSLERATTDLGAKIRTYSQNLKEVEVVDDYTVVIHLKSVDFSFFPSLAHSWGSIVSKKAVEAAGENFGMNPVGAGPFKFVSWQKGNKYTLERFDDYWG
;
A
#
# COMPACT_ATOMS: atom_id res chain seq x y z
N ASP A 1 -6.69 4.07 -6.08
CA ASP A 1 -5.87 3.21 -5.18
C ASP A 1 -4.83 3.94 -4.34
N VAL A 2 -4.14 4.96 -4.87
CA VAL A 2 -3.12 5.70 -4.11
C VAL A 2 -3.65 6.33 -2.83
N LYS A 3 -4.70 7.16 -2.92
CA LYS A 3 -5.39 7.75 -1.76
C LYS A 3 -5.75 6.70 -0.71
N TYR A 4 -6.45 5.65 -1.13
CA TYR A 4 -6.87 4.56 -0.26
C TYR A 4 -5.68 3.92 0.47
N SER A 5 -4.60 3.61 -0.24
CA SER A 5 -3.43 2.95 0.32
C SER A 5 -2.75 3.80 1.39
N LEU A 6 -2.53 5.08 1.11
CA LEU A 6 -1.85 6.01 2.01
C LEU A 6 -2.70 6.37 3.23
N GLU A 7 -4.01 6.61 3.06
CA GLU A 7 -4.91 6.89 4.19
C GLU A 7 -5.18 5.64 5.03
N ARG A 8 -5.23 4.45 4.43
CA ARG A 8 -5.31 3.19 5.18
C ARG A 8 -4.11 3.03 6.12
N ALA A 9 -2.92 3.47 5.71
CA ALA A 9 -1.70 3.42 6.53
C ALA A 9 -1.76 4.30 7.79
N THR A 10 -2.71 5.25 7.88
CA THR A 10 -2.90 6.09 9.09
C THR A 10 -3.91 5.51 10.08
N THR A 11 -4.61 4.42 9.72
CA THR A 11 -5.57 3.73 10.60
C THR A 11 -4.86 2.80 11.59
N ASP A 12 -5.61 2.22 12.53
CA ASP A 12 -5.08 1.25 13.51
C ASP A 12 -4.42 0.03 12.84
N LEU A 13 -4.88 -0.36 11.65
CA LEU A 13 -4.24 -1.41 10.84
C LEU A 13 -2.81 -1.04 10.43
N GLY A 14 -2.53 0.27 10.31
CA GLY A 14 -1.22 0.84 10.04
C GLY A 14 -0.41 1.16 11.30
N ALA A 15 -0.85 0.77 12.51
CA ALA A 15 -0.17 1.16 13.75
C ALA A 15 1.33 0.79 13.79
N LYS A 16 1.72 -0.33 13.15
CA LYS A 16 3.12 -0.79 13.07
C LYS A 16 4.03 0.10 12.20
N ILE A 17 3.45 0.90 11.30
CA ILE A 17 4.16 1.79 10.36
C ILE A 17 3.87 3.26 10.66
N ARG A 18 3.24 3.56 11.80
CA ARG A 18 2.72 4.89 12.14
C ARG A 18 3.79 5.98 12.13
N THR A 19 5.04 5.63 12.45
CA THR A 19 6.19 6.55 12.37
C THR A 19 6.30 7.21 10.99
N TYR A 20 5.92 6.51 9.92
CA TYR A 20 6.01 6.99 8.55
C TYR A 20 4.71 7.65 8.05
N SER A 21 3.55 7.25 8.56
CA SER A 21 2.24 7.74 8.08
C SER A 21 1.63 8.85 8.93
N GLN A 22 2.10 9.06 10.17
CA GLN A 22 1.47 9.96 11.15
C GLN A 22 1.29 11.41 10.70
N ASN A 23 2.19 11.91 9.84
CA ASN A 23 2.17 13.28 9.38
C ASN A 23 1.31 13.49 8.12
N LEU A 24 0.79 12.42 7.52
CA LEU A 24 -0.21 12.51 6.45
C LEU A 24 -1.50 13.14 7.01
N LYS A 25 -1.97 14.20 6.37
CA LYS A 25 -3.26 14.85 6.68
C LYS A 25 -4.35 14.29 5.77
N GLU A 26 -4.14 14.35 4.46
CA GLU A 26 -5.13 13.96 3.45
C GLU A 26 -4.41 13.67 2.12
N VAL A 27 -5.00 12.77 1.32
CA VAL A 27 -4.67 12.66 -0.10
C VAL A 27 -5.84 13.16 -0.93
N GLU A 28 -5.61 14.17 -1.74
CA GLU A 28 -6.57 14.72 -2.69
C GLU A 28 -6.36 14.05 -4.06
N VAL A 29 -7.43 13.61 -4.70
CA VAL A 29 -7.40 13.05 -6.05
C VAL A 29 -7.82 14.16 -7.00
N VAL A 30 -6.90 14.62 -7.84
CA VAL A 30 -7.16 15.67 -8.83
C VAL A 30 -7.74 15.06 -10.10
N ASP A 31 -7.15 13.94 -10.54
CA ASP A 31 -7.61 13.12 -11.68
C ASP A 31 -7.04 11.69 -11.56
N ASP A 32 -7.25 10.87 -12.60
CA ASP A 32 -6.86 9.45 -12.60
C ASP A 32 -5.35 9.21 -12.44
N TYR A 33 -4.52 10.19 -12.80
CA TYR A 33 -3.05 10.09 -12.79
C TYR A 33 -2.38 11.14 -11.89
N THR A 34 -3.15 12.00 -11.23
CA THR A 34 -2.65 13.09 -10.40
C THR A 34 -3.25 13.06 -8.99
N VAL A 35 -2.38 13.02 -7.98
CA VAL A 35 -2.77 13.16 -6.57
C VAL A 35 -1.95 14.26 -5.89
N VAL A 36 -2.57 14.95 -4.94
CA VAL A 36 -1.90 15.93 -4.07
C VAL A 36 -1.89 15.38 -2.65
N ILE A 37 -0.71 15.36 -2.02
CA ILE A 37 -0.54 14.87 -0.65
C ILE A 37 -0.39 16.07 0.28
N HIS A 38 -1.33 16.21 1.22
CA HIS A 38 -1.32 17.24 2.24
C HIS A 38 -0.72 16.69 3.54
N LEU A 39 0.28 17.37 4.09
CA LEU A 39 0.91 17.02 5.38
C LEU A 39 0.41 17.94 6.51
N LYS A 40 0.48 17.46 7.76
CA LYS A 40 0.06 18.26 8.94
C LYS A 40 1.11 19.33 9.29
N SER A 41 2.38 19.03 9.07
CA SER A 41 3.51 19.95 9.22
C SER A 41 4.61 19.63 8.19
N VAL A 42 5.60 20.51 8.06
CA VAL A 42 6.78 20.27 7.22
C VAL A 42 7.51 19.01 7.70
N ASP A 43 7.76 18.09 6.77
CA ASP A 43 8.44 16.82 7.05
C ASP A 43 9.25 16.34 5.85
N PHE A 44 10.56 16.48 5.97
CA PHE A 44 11.52 16.08 4.94
C PHE A 44 11.67 14.56 4.83
N SER A 45 11.24 13.80 5.85
CA SER A 45 11.31 12.34 5.85
C SER A 45 10.12 11.68 5.15
N PHE A 46 9.02 12.42 4.94
CA PHE A 46 7.82 11.86 4.32
C PHE A 46 8.11 11.29 2.93
N PHE A 47 8.67 12.08 2.02
CA PHE A 47 8.95 11.62 0.66
C PHE A 47 9.87 10.38 0.59
N PRO A 48 11.05 10.33 1.23
CA PRO A 48 11.87 9.12 1.21
C PRO A 48 11.19 7.94 1.92
N SER A 49 10.34 8.19 2.91
CA SER A 49 9.59 7.10 3.54
C SER A 49 8.60 6.44 2.58
N LEU A 50 8.06 7.12 1.55
CA LEU A 50 7.21 6.49 0.53
C LEU A 50 7.90 5.33 -0.22
N ALA A 51 9.23 5.32 -0.28
CA ALA A 51 10.00 4.23 -0.89
C ALA A 51 10.13 2.98 0.00
N HIS A 52 9.78 3.07 1.28
CA HIS A 52 9.69 1.90 2.16
C HIS A 52 8.44 1.08 1.82
N SER A 53 8.44 -0.21 2.17
CA SER A 53 7.34 -1.14 1.89
C SER A 53 5.96 -0.70 2.42
N TRP A 54 5.89 0.28 3.31
CA TRP A 54 4.63 0.82 3.82
C TRP A 54 3.93 1.72 2.78
N GLY A 55 4.69 2.36 1.90
CA GLY A 55 4.18 3.17 0.79
C GLY A 55 3.70 2.34 -0.40
N SER A 56 3.67 1.00 -0.28
CA SER A 56 3.18 0.11 -1.34
C SER A 56 1.70 0.37 -1.63
N ILE A 57 1.38 0.57 -2.90
CA ILE A 57 0.00 0.76 -3.35
C ILE A 57 -0.70 -0.60 -3.49
N VAL A 58 -1.88 -0.70 -2.87
CA VAL A 58 -2.73 -1.90 -2.88
C VAL A 58 -4.02 -1.63 -3.62
N SER A 59 -4.63 -2.67 -4.18
CA SER A 59 -5.95 -2.55 -4.82
C SER A 59 -7.03 -2.34 -3.76
N LYS A 60 -7.70 -1.19 -3.77
CA LYS A 60 -8.84 -0.89 -2.87
C LYS A 60 -9.89 -2.00 -2.94
N LYS A 61 -10.27 -2.40 -4.15
CA LYS A 61 -11.26 -3.45 -4.41
C LYS A 61 -10.87 -4.78 -3.73
N ALA A 62 -9.61 -5.18 -3.84
CA ALA A 62 -9.14 -6.43 -3.24
C ALA A 62 -9.12 -6.36 -1.70
N VAL A 63 -8.70 -5.22 -1.13
CA VAL A 63 -8.70 -5.05 0.33
C VAL A 63 -10.12 -5.04 0.88
N GLU A 64 -11.05 -4.33 0.24
CA GLU A 64 -12.46 -4.29 0.67
C GLU A 64 -13.13 -5.68 0.56
N ALA A 65 -12.83 -6.44 -0.50
CA ALA A 65 -13.37 -7.79 -0.68
C ALA A 65 -12.80 -8.80 0.34
N ALA A 66 -11.51 -8.70 0.68
CA ALA A 66 -10.83 -9.67 1.56
C ALA A 66 -10.88 -9.29 3.05
N GLY A 67 -11.10 -8.02 3.38
CA GLY A 67 -11.10 -7.51 4.75
C GLY A 67 -9.80 -7.83 5.49
N GLU A 68 -9.92 -8.37 6.72
CA GLU A 68 -8.77 -8.78 7.54
C GLU A 68 -7.91 -9.86 6.88
N ASN A 69 -8.48 -10.64 5.97
CA ASN A 69 -7.77 -11.71 5.25
C ASN A 69 -6.92 -11.21 4.08
N PHE A 70 -6.92 -9.91 3.77
CA PHE A 70 -6.11 -9.37 2.68
C PHE A 70 -4.61 -9.71 2.83
N GLY A 71 -4.09 -9.73 4.06
CA GLY A 71 -2.70 -10.09 4.32
C GLY A 71 -2.35 -11.54 3.95
N MET A 72 -3.34 -12.42 3.82
CA MET A 72 -3.17 -13.81 3.40
C MET A 72 -3.24 -13.99 1.88
N ASN A 73 -3.82 -13.03 1.16
CA ASN A 73 -3.98 -13.04 -0.30
C ASN A 73 -3.76 -11.62 -0.85
N PRO A 74 -2.52 -11.08 -0.77
CA PRO A 74 -2.26 -9.69 -1.11
C PRO A 74 -2.37 -9.44 -2.62
N VAL A 75 -2.91 -8.27 -2.98
CA VAL A 75 -2.98 -7.79 -4.36
C VAL A 75 -2.27 -6.43 -4.45
N GLY A 76 -1.19 -6.40 -5.21
CA GLY A 76 -0.38 -5.20 -5.47
C GLY A 76 -0.13 -5.01 -6.98
N ALA A 77 0.78 -4.09 -7.30
CA ALA A 77 1.12 -3.71 -8.68
C ALA A 77 2.55 -4.13 -9.11
N GLY A 78 3.15 -5.12 -8.43
CA GLY A 78 4.51 -5.59 -8.67
C GLY A 78 4.65 -6.66 -9.77
N PRO A 79 5.88 -7.10 -10.08
CA PRO A 79 6.16 -8.04 -11.17
C PRO A 79 5.75 -9.49 -10.89
N PHE A 80 5.32 -9.82 -9.67
CA PHE A 80 4.92 -11.15 -9.27
C PHE A 80 3.55 -11.14 -8.58
N LYS A 81 2.71 -12.12 -8.91
CA LYS A 81 1.44 -12.41 -8.24
C LYS A 81 1.66 -13.40 -7.11
N PHE A 82 0.98 -13.19 -5.99
CA PHE A 82 0.93 -14.15 -4.91
C PHE A 82 0.06 -15.35 -5.28
N VAL A 83 0.59 -16.57 -5.17
CA VAL A 83 -0.14 -17.81 -5.47
C VAL A 83 -0.52 -18.54 -4.20
N SER A 84 0.43 -18.78 -3.30
CA SER A 84 0.15 -19.47 -2.04
C SER A 84 1.21 -19.22 -0.98
N TRP A 85 0.82 -19.46 0.27
CA TRP A 85 1.72 -19.47 1.41
C TRP A 85 1.54 -20.76 2.22
N GLN A 86 2.60 -21.55 2.29
CA GLN A 86 2.71 -22.67 3.23
C GLN A 86 3.44 -22.15 4.47
N LYS A 87 2.68 -21.84 5.53
CA LYS A 87 3.21 -21.26 6.78
C LYS A 87 4.39 -22.09 7.31
N GLY A 88 5.50 -21.43 7.61
CA GLY A 88 6.73 -22.07 8.10
C GLY A 88 7.58 -22.77 7.02
N ASN A 89 7.15 -22.76 5.76
CA ASN A 89 7.86 -23.44 4.66
C ASN A 89 8.21 -22.46 3.53
N LYS A 90 7.23 -22.06 2.71
CA LYS A 90 7.49 -21.28 1.50
C LYS A 90 6.33 -20.39 1.07
N TYR A 91 6.70 -19.34 0.35
CA TYR A 91 5.79 -18.57 -0.50
C TYR A 91 5.95 -19.04 -1.94
N THR A 92 4.85 -19.17 -2.67
CA THR A 92 4.86 -19.39 -4.12
C THR A 92 4.32 -18.14 -4.79
N LEU A 93 5.10 -17.60 -5.71
CA LEU A 93 4.79 -16.45 -6.52
C LEU A 93 4.88 -16.85 -7.99
N GLU A 94 4.08 -16.25 -8.84
CA GLU A 94 4.15 -16.42 -10.29
C GLU A 94 4.41 -15.07 -10.96
N ARG A 95 5.03 -15.08 -12.14
CA ARG A 95 5.25 -13.85 -12.92
C ARG A 95 3.91 -13.18 -13.22
N PHE A 96 3.86 -11.85 -13.12
CA PHE A 96 2.75 -11.06 -13.64
C PHE A 96 3.06 -10.64 -15.07
N ASP A 97 2.39 -11.27 -16.04
CA ASP A 97 2.72 -11.06 -17.45
C ASP A 97 2.36 -9.66 -17.95
N ASP A 98 1.37 -8.99 -17.35
CA ASP A 98 0.97 -7.61 -17.66
C ASP A 98 1.66 -6.56 -16.77
N TYR A 99 2.78 -6.92 -16.15
CA TYR A 99 3.57 -5.96 -15.39
C TYR A 99 4.08 -4.83 -16.31
N TRP A 100 4.09 -3.61 -15.79
CA TRP A 100 4.27 -2.39 -16.57
C TRP A 100 5.75 -2.06 -16.91
N GLY A 101 6.73 -2.89 -16.49
CA GLY A 101 8.18 -2.64 -16.70
C GLY A 101 9.07 -3.87 -16.73
#